data_AF-A0A7C3G3X1-F1
#
_entry.id   AF-A0A7C3G3X1-F1
#
_cell.length_a   1.000
_cell.length_b   1.000
_cell.length_c   1.000
_cell.angle_alpha   90.00
_cell.angle_beta   90.00
_cell.angle_gamma   90.00
#
_symmetry.space_group_name_H-M   'P 1'
#
loop_
_entity.id
_entity.type
_entity.pdbx_description
1 polymer ?
#
loop_
_entity_poly.entity_id
_entity_poly.type
_entity_poly.pdbx_seq_one_letter_code
_entity_poly.pdbx_strand_id
1 'polypeptide(L)'
;MLTEFLSSRRQGLSPRTIEFYKYTLEPFLQYCGGEITSEAINAFLASLHCSTGGKHAYYRGIEVFVNYLEKCAQFHQNWSYWLARAYI
;
A
#
# COMPACT_ATOMS: atom_id res chain seq x y z
N MET A 1 -0.54 11.72 -5.47
CA MET A 1 -0.83 10.39 -4.88
C MET A 1 -0.23 10.20 -3.48
N LEU A 2 1.09 9.96 -3.28
CA LEU A 2 1.64 9.74 -1.93
C LEU A 2 1.55 10.97 -1.01
N THR A 3 1.88 12.16 -1.53
CA THR A 3 1.79 13.42 -0.76
C THR A 3 0.35 13.71 -0.32
N GLU A 4 -0.63 13.54 -1.21
CA GLU A 4 -2.05 13.72 -0.90
C GLU A 4 -2.53 12.72 0.16
N PHE A 5 -2.09 11.47 0.07
CA PHE A 5 -2.33 10.46 1.10
C PHE A 5 -1.79 10.88 2.47
N LEU A 6 -0.54 11.34 2.54
CA LEU A 6 0.06 11.81 3.80
C LEU A 6 -0.66 13.04 4.36
N SER A 7 -1.07 13.97 3.50
CA SER A 7 -1.80 15.19 3.87
C SER A 7 -3.28 14.95 4.24
N SER A 8 -3.87 13.83 3.81
CA SER A 8 -5.29 13.51 4.09
C SER A 8 -5.62 13.22 5.55
N ARG A 9 -4.61 13.01 6.40
CA ARG A 9 -4.79 12.53 7.78
C ARG A 9 -5.16 13.68 8.71
N ARG A 10 -6.42 13.66 9.15
CA ARG A 10 -7.09 14.73 9.94
C ARG A 10 -6.41 15.12 11.26
N GLN A 11 -5.59 14.23 11.86
CA GLN A 11 -4.83 14.48 13.09
C GLN A 11 -3.30 14.54 12.86
N GLY A 12 -2.87 14.56 11.59
CA GLY A 12 -1.47 14.38 11.23
C GLY A 12 -0.97 12.94 11.46
N LEU A 13 0.25 12.68 11.01
CA LEU A 13 0.96 11.41 11.22
C LEU A 13 2.23 11.69 12.03
N SER A 14 2.62 10.75 12.89
CA SER A 14 3.93 10.86 13.54
C SER A 14 5.06 10.84 12.49
N PRO A 15 6.21 11.50 12.73
CA PRO A 15 7.34 11.46 11.80
C PRO A 15 7.74 10.03 11.42
N ARG A 16 7.76 9.12 12.39
CA ARG A 16 8.06 7.69 12.16
C ARG A 16 7.02 7.00 11.29
N THR A 17 5.75 7.38 11.41
CA THR A 17 4.69 6.83 10.56
C THR A 17 4.81 7.34 9.12
N ILE A 18 5.21 8.60 8.93
CA ILE A 18 5.48 9.16 7.60
C ILE A 18 6.66 8.43 6.95
N GLU A 19 7.75 8.24 7.69
CA GLU A 19 8.93 7.49 7.24
C GLU A 19 8.56 6.05 6.87
N PHE A 20 7.75 5.38 7.70
CA PHE A 20 7.24 4.04 7.41
C PHE A 20 6.48 3.99 6.07
N TYR A 21 5.56 4.94 5.84
CA TYR A 21 4.81 4.98 4.60
C TYR A 21 5.70 5.30 3.40
N LYS A 22 6.65 6.24 3.52
CA LYS A 22 7.61 6.49 2.44
C LYS A 22 8.42 5.25 2.11
N TYR A 23 9.02 4.63 3.12
CA TYR A 23 9.84 3.43 2.97
C TYR A 23 9.09 2.27 2.29
N THR A 24 7.82 2.07 2.63
CA THR A 24 7.02 0.97 2.09
C THR A 24 6.38 1.31 0.74
N LEU A 25 5.93 2.55 0.53
CA LEU A 25 5.12 2.94 -0.62
C LEU A 25 5.94 3.50 -1.77
N GLU A 26 7.06 4.19 -1.53
CA GLU A 26 7.91 4.71 -2.61
C GLU A 26 8.40 3.61 -3.57
N PRO A 27 9.03 2.51 -3.11
CA PRO A 27 9.46 1.43 -4.01
C PRO A 27 8.28 0.72 -4.68
N PHE A 28 7.15 0.59 -3.99
CA PHE A 28 5.94 0.02 -4.55
C PHE A 28 5.38 0.88 -5.70
N LEU A 29 5.27 2.19 -5.50
CA LEU A 29 4.76 3.11 -6.51
C LEU A 29 5.69 3.20 -7.72
N GLN A 30 7.00 3.13 -7.51
CA GLN A 30 7.98 3.02 -8.59
C GLN A 30 7.81 1.72 -9.38
N TYR A 31 7.55 0.60 -8.71
CA TYR A 31 7.32 -0.69 -9.34
C TYR A 31 6.03 -0.70 -10.19
N CYS A 32 4.95 -0.10 -9.69
CA CYS A 32 3.64 -0.09 -10.35
C CYS A 32 3.54 0.87 -11.54
N GLY A 33 4.43 1.85 -11.68
CA GLY A 33 4.41 2.79 -12.81
C GLY A 33 3.11 3.61 -12.94
N GLY A 34 2.30 3.70 -11.89
CA GLY A 34 1.01 4.40 -11.87
C GLY A 34 -0.24 3.51 -11.97
N GLU A 35 -0.10 2.23 -12.30
CA GLU A 35 -1.21 1.27 -12.33
C GLU A 35 -1.17 0.34 -11.11
N ILE A 36 -2.10 0.55 -10.19
CA ILE A 36 -2.19 -0.24 -8.96
C ILE A 36 -3.19 -1.37 -9.20
N THR A 37 -2.71 -2.59 -9.46
CA THR A 37 -3.56 -3.78 -9.64
C THR A 37 -3.22 -4.88 -8.65
N SER A 38 -4.12 -5.86 -8.47
CA SER A 38 -3.93 -6.96 -7.53
C SER A 38 -2.72 -7.80 -7.93
N GLU A 39 -2.52 -7.96 -9.23
CA GLU A 39 -1.40 -8.65 -9.85
C GLU A 39 -0.10 -7.90 -9.55
N ALA A 40 -0.10 -6.57 -9.70
CA ALA A 40 1.09 -5.75 -9.44
C ALA A 40 1.50 -5.78 -7.96
N ILE A 41 0.55 -5.76 -7.03
CA ILE A 41 0.83 -5.88 -5.59
C ILE A 41 1.44 -7.25 -5.27
N ASN A 42 0.84 -8.33 -5.76
CA ASN A 42 1.35 -9.68 -5.52
C ASN A 42 2.74 -9.87 -6.14
N ALA A 43 2.96 -9.39 -7.36
CA ALA A 43 4.26 -9.43 -8.03
C ALA A 43 5.32 -8.63 -7.28
N PHE A 44 4.98 -7.43 -6.80
CA PHE A 44 5.87 -6.61 -5.97
C PHE A 44 6.26 -7.35 -4.68
N LEU A 45 5.30 -7.87 -3.91
CA LEU A 45 5.58 -8.59 -2.66
C LEU A 45 6.39 -9.89 -2.89
N ALA A 46 6.15 -10.57 -4.01
CA ALA A 46 6.94 -11.72 -4.42
C ALA A 46 8.39 -11.34 -4.71
N SER A 47 8.62 -10.20 -5.37
CA SER A 47 9.95 -9.68 -5.71
C SER A 47 10.80 -9.22 -4.51
N LEU A 48 10.17 -8.98 -3.35
CA LEU A 48 10.89 -8.54 -2.16
C LEU A 48 11.75 -9.69 -1.59
N HIS A 49 13.04 -9.44 -1.43
CA HIS A 49 14.01 -10.35 -0.82
C HIS A 49 14.05 -10.27 0.72
N CYS A 50 12.99 -9.79 1.36
CA CYS A 50 12.92 -9.63 2.81
C CYS A 50 12.20 -10.80 3.50
N SER A 51 12.31 -10.85 4.83
CA SER A 51 11.60 -11.84 5.65
C SER A 51 10.08 -11.70 5.49
N THR A 52 9.33 -12.73 5.87
CA THR A 52 7.86 -12.71 5.90
C THR A 52 7.33 -11.50 6.68
N GLY A 53 7.95 -11.17 7.82
CA GLY A 53 7.61 -9.97 8.60
C GLY A 53 7.85 -8.66 7.84
N GLY A 54 8.92 -8.59 7.04
CA GLY A 54 9.17 -7.48 6.13
C GLY A 54 8.08 -7.36 5.07
N LYS A 55 7.73 -8.45 4.40
CA LYS A 55 6.65 -8.48 3.39
C LYS A 55 5.31 -8.02 3.97
N HIS A 56 4.97 -8.47 5.18
CA HIS A 56 3.79 -7.99 5.90
C HIS A 56 3.84 -6.50 6.23
N ALA A 57 5.02 -5.92 6.48
CA ALA A 57 5.15 -4.48 6.70
C ALA A 57 4.82 -3.70 5.41
N TYR A 58 5.37 -4.12 4.27
CA TYR A 58 5.04 -3.54 2.97
C TYR A 58 3.55 -3.66 2.66
N TYR A 59 2.99 -4.86 2.83
CA TYR A 59 1.58 -5.13 2.60
C TYR A 59 0.66 -4.21 3.40
N ARG A 60 0.91 -4.04 4.71
CA ARG A 60 0.12 -3.13 5.55
C ARG A 60 0.22 -1.66 5.08
N GLY A 61 1.39 -1.23 4.64
CA GLY A 61 1.56 0.10 4.05
C GLY A 61 0.69 0.28 2.81
N ILE A 62 0.80 -0.68 1.88
CA ILE A 62 0.07 -0.70 0.60
C ILE A 62 -1.44 -0.75 0.84
N GLU A 63 -1.91 -1.65 1.70
CA GLU A 63 -3.33 -1.81 2.03
C GLU A 63 -3.95 -0.49 2.51
N VAL A 64 -3.29 0.21 3.44
CA VAL A 64 -3.79 1.48 3.96
C VAL A 64 -3.84 2.56 2.87
N PHE A 65 -2.88 2.54 1.94
CA PHE A 65 -2.83 3.45 0.81
C PHE A 65 -3.92 3.16 -0.23
N VAL A 66 -4.12 1.90 -0.61
CA VAL A 66 -5.19 1.50 -1.54
C VAL A 66 -6.57 1.81 -0.98
N ASN A 67 -6.82 1.49 0.31
CA ASN A 67 -8.05 1.84 1.00
C ASN A 67 -8.33 3.37 1.00
N TYR A 68 -7.27 4.19 1.03
CA TYR A 68 -7.41 5.63 0.89
C TYR A 68 -7.81 6.03 -0.54
N LEU A 69 -7.20 5.44 -1.57
CA LEU A 69 -7.53 5.71 -2.97
C LEU A 69 -8.97 5.31 -3.33
N GLU A 70 -9.44 4.16 -2.82
CA GLU A 70 -10.83 3.72 -2.95
C GLU A 70 -11.78 4.77 -2.33
N LYS A 71 -11.49 5.24 -1.12
CA LYS A 71 -12.31 6.25 -0.41
C LYS A 71 -12.30 7.62 -1.07
N CYS A 72 -11.18 8.02 -1.67
CA CYS A 72 -11.06 9.27 -2.40
C CYS A 72 -11.65 9.22 -3.82
N ALA A 73 -12.25 8.08 -4.22
CA ALA A 73 -12.92 7.89 -5.50
C ALA A 73 -12.00 8.04 -6.72
N GLN A 74 -10.84 7.37 -6.67
CA GLN A 74 -9.99 7.13 -7.85
C GLN A 74 -9.90 5.64 -8.24
N PHE A 75 -10.57 4.75 -7.49
CA PHE A 75 -10.59 3.31 -7.72
C PHE A 75 -12.05 2.79 -7.63
N HIS A 76 -12.67 2.44 -8.76
CA HIS A 76 -14.02 1.86 -8.84
C HIS A 76 -13.94 0.33 -8.96
N GLN A 77 -13.24 -0.32 -8.03
CA GLN A 77 -13.27 -1.77 -7.94
C GLN A 77 -13.12 -2.14 -6.46
N ASN A 78 -13.94 -3.08 -5.99
CA ASN A 78 -14.20 -3.35 -4.58
C ASN A 78 -13.32 -4.53 -4.11
N TRP A 79 -12.27 -4.27 -3.31
CA TRP A 79 -11.21 -5.26 -2.99
C TRP A 79 -11.35 -5.96 -1.64
N SER A 80 -12.35 -5.57 -0.85
CA SER A 80 -12.59 -6.09 0.51
C SER A 80 -12.86 -7.61 0.59
N TYR A 81 -13.05 -8.30 -0.54
CA TYR A 81 -13.41 -9.73 -0.59
C TYR A 81 -12.22 -10.71 -0.73
N TRP A 82 -11.00 -10.25 -1.03
CA TRP A 82 -9.86 -11.17 -1.28
C TRP A 82 -8.86 -11.30 -0.11
N LEU A 83 -9.04 -10.52 0.97
CA LEU A 83 -8.16 -10.52 2.15
C LEU A 83 -8.22 -11.81 2.98
N ALA A 84 -9.17 -12.72 2.71
CA ALA A 84 -9.39 -13.91 3.53
C ALA A 84 -8.68 -15.19 3.04
N ARG A 85 -7.98 -15.20 1.88
CA ARG A 85 -7.49 -16.48 1.30
C ARG A 85 -6.03 -16.58 0.88
N ALA A 86 -5.18 -15.57 1.09
CA ALA A 86 -3.80 -15.63 0.58
C ALA A 86 -2.69 -15.65 1.65
N TYR A 87 -3.02 -15.62 2.94
CA TYR A 87 -2.02 -15.63 4.04
C TYR A 87 -2.40 -16.56 5.20
N ILE A 88 -2.87 -17.78 4.88
CA ILE A 88 -2.79 -18.96 5.76
C ILE A 88 -2.27 -20.12 4.91
#